data_AF-A0AAV1B4Z3-F1
#
_entry.id   AF-A0AAV1B4Z3-F1
#
_cell.length_a   1.000
_cell.length_b   1.000
_cell.length_c   1.000
_cell.angle_alpha   90.00
_cell.angle_beta   90.00
_cell.angle_gamma   90.00
#
_symmetry.space_group_name_H-M   'P 1'
#
loop_
_entity.id
_entity.type
_entity.pdbx_description
1 polymer ?
#
loop_
_entity_poly.entity_id
_entity_poly.type
_entity_poly.pdbx_seq_one_letter_code
_entity_poly.pdbx_strand_id
1 'polypeptide(L)'
;MHNLLEELGRNIVAENTSKDPIKWRRVWFGKQFYDVRLENMNVEAIVLDHEYEDMDAFDEDMDAVIFKDFSNLRFLIIKYVKVSGSLNRLSNELRYIEWSEYPFMYLPSSLF
;
A
#
# COMPACT_ATOMS: atom_id res chain seq x y z
N MET A 1 8.94 -13.18 5.76
CA MET A 1 9.40 -14.25 4.83
C MET A 1 10.92 -14.06 4.70
N HIS A 2 11.71 -14.97 4.11
CA HIS A 2 13.14 -14.67 3.95
C HIS A 2 13.33 -13.53 2.94
N ASN A 3 14.10 -12.50 3.28
CA ASN A 3 14.27 -11.27 2.49
C ASN A 3 14.58 -11.55 1.00
N LEU A 4 15.38 -12.58 0.70
CA LEU A 4 15.72 -12.97 -0.68
C LEU A 4 14.52 -13.46 -1.51
N LEU A 5 13.57 -14.18 -0.89
CA LEU A 5 12.36 -14.64 -1.59
C LEU A 5 11.38 -13.48 -1.81
N GLU A 6 11.30 -12.56 -0.85
CA GLU A 6 10.51 -11.33 -1.01
C GLU A 6 11.09 -10.45 -2.12
N GLU A 7 12.40 -10.27 -2.14
CA GLU A 7 13.11 -9.50 -3.16
C GLU A 7 12.95 -10.11 -4.55
N LEU A 8 13.13 -11.43 -4.68
CA LEU A 8 12.87 -12.14 -5.94
C LEU A 8 11.41 -11.97 -6.39
N GLY A 9 10.46 -12.08 -5.47
CA GLY A 9 9.05 -11.86 -5.76
C GLY A 9 8.76 -10.44 -6.25
N ARG A 10 9.37 -9.43 -5.62
CA ARG A 10 9.28 -8.01 -6.03
C ARG A 10 9.87 -7.82 -7.42
N ASN A 11 11.06 -8.36 -7.69
CA ASN A 11 11.76 -8.24 -8.97
C ASN A 11 10.98 -8.91 -10.11
N ILE A 12 10.42 -10.10 -9.89
CA ILE A 12 9.57 -10.77 -10.89
C ILE A 12 8.35 -9.93 -11.22
N VAL A 13 7.69 -9.35 -10.21
CA VAL A 13 6.54 -8.47 -10.45
C VAL A 13 6.97 -7.22 -11.20
N ALA A 14 8.07 -6.58 -10.81
CA ALA A 14 8.62 -5.37 -11.43
C ALA A 14 9.05 -5.60 -12.90
N GLU A 15 9.69 -6.74 -13.20
CA GLU A 15 10.10 -7.10 -14.57
C GLU A 15 8.91 -7.45 -15.47
N ASN A 16 7.88 -8.11 -14.91
CA ASN A 16 6.68 -8.48 -15.66
C ASN A 16 5.64 -7.36 -15.74
N THR A 17 5.77 -6.30 -14.93
CA THR A 17 4.87 -5.15 -15.02
C THR A 17 5.35 -4.21 -16.12
N SER A 18 4.47 -4.02 -17.11
CA SER A 18 4.59 -2.94 -18.08
C SER A 18 4.89 -1.62 -17.35
N LYS A 19 5.68 -0.73 -17.97
CA LYS A 19 5.92 0.64 -17.50
C LYS A 19 4.64 1.46 -17.26
N ASP A 20 3.45 0.95 -17.62
CA ASP A 20 2.13 1.53 -17.32
C ASP A 20 1.69 1.19 -15.88
N PRO A 21 1.57 2.18 -14.99
CA PRO A 21 1.00 2.02 -13.64
C PRO A 21 -0.43 1.44 -13.64
N ILE A 22 -1.18 1.66 -14.71
CA ILE A 22 -2.54 1.13 -14.95
C ILE A 22 -2.62 -0.40 -14.92
N LYS A 23 -1.52 -1.10 -15.21
CA LYS A 23 -1.50 -2.57 -15.22
C LYS A 23 -1.08 -3.15 -13.88
N TRP A 24 -0.67 -2.32 -12.91
CA TRP A 24 -0.16 -2.80 -11.64
C TRP A 24 -1.30 -3.21 -10.72
N ARG A 25 -1.35 -4.50 -10.38
CA ARG A 25 -2.29 -5.06 -9.38
C ARG A 25 -1.70 -5.03 -7.97
N ARG A 26 -0.38 -4.89 -7.85
CA ARG A 26 0.37 -4.94 -6.58
C ARG A 26 1.36 -3.78 -6.52
N VAL A 27 1.40 -3.08 -5.41
CA VAL A 27 2.24 -1.90 -5.17
C VAL A 27 3.14 -2.19 -3.97
N TRP A 28 4.45 -1.99 -4.14
CA TRP A 28 5.46 -2.37 -3.13
C TRP A 28 6.34 -1.23 -2.65
N PHE A 29 6.29 -0.07 -3.32
CA PHE A 29 7.14 1.08 -3.03
C PHE A 29 6.30 2.36 -3.01
N GLY A 30 6.61 3.31 -2.15
CA GLY A 30 5.94 4.60 -2.03
C GLY A 30 5.80 5.39 -3.31
N LYS A 31 6.88 5.44 -4.09
CA LYS A 31 6.85 6.11 -5.40
C LYS A 31 5.82 5.48 -6.35
N GLN A 32 5.77 4.14 -6.40
CA GLN A 32 4.76 3.43 -7.18
C GLN A 32 3.35 3.71 -6.67
N PHE A 33 3.18 3.88 -5.36
CA PHE A 33 1.90 4.14 -4.75
C PHE A 33 1.30 5.46 -5.23
N TYR A 34 2.10 6.54 -5.30
CA TYR A 34 1.63 7.83 -5.81
C TYR A 34 1.32 7.80 -7.30
N ASP A 35 2.16 7.12 -8.10
CA ASP A 35 1.93 6.95 -9.55
C ASP A 35 0.64 6.16 -9.82
N VAL A 36 0.40 5.09 -9.07
CA VAL A 36 -0.78 4.23 -9.19
C VAL A 36 -2.05 4.93 -8.73
N ARG A 37 -1.99 5.73 -7.66
CA ARG A 37 -3.15 6.51 -7.19
C ARG A 37 -3.74 7.40 -8.29
N LEU A 38 -2.90 7.96 -9.15
CA LEU A 38 -3.33 8.87 -10.21
C LEU A 38 -3.98 8.15 -11.40
N GLU A 39 -3.66 6.88 -11.62
CA GLU A 39 -3.99 6.20 -12.87
C GLU A 39 -4.79 4.89 -12.71
N ASN A 40 -4.84 4.28 -11.52
CA ASN A 40 -5.35 2.91 -11.36
C ASN A 40 -6.00 2.60 -10.00
N MET A 41 -7.31 2.38 -10.02
CA MET A 41 -8.10 1.98 -8.84
C MET A 41 -8.27 0.45 -8.68
N ASN A 42 -7.66 -0.36 -9.55
CA ASN A 42 -7.83 -1.82 -9.57
C ASN A 42 -6.72 -2.58 -8.82
N VAL A 43 -6.10 -1.91 -7.85
CA VAL A 43 -5.03 -2.48 -7.03
C VAL A 43 -5.61 -3.44 -6.01
N GLU A 44 -5.00 -4.63 -5.90
CA GLU A 44 -5.40 -5.69 -4.99
C GLU A 44 -4.47 -5.83 -3.79
N ALA A 45 -3.22 -5.34 -3.89
CA ALA A 45 -2.27 -5.39 -2.79
C ALA A 45 -1.43 -4.11 -2.71
N ILE A 46 -1.33 -3.54 -1.51
CA ILE A 46 -0.45 -2.42 -1.18
C ILE A 46 0.45 -2.86 -0.03
N VAL A 47 1.76 -2.71 -0.25
CA VAL A 47 2.80 -2.89 0.76
C VAL A 47 3.61 -1.61 0.78
N LEU A 48 3.54 -0.89 1.90
CA LEU A 48 4.33 0.30 2.19
C LEU A 48 5.25 -0.04 3.36
N ASP A 49 6.55 -0.04 3.13
CA ASP A 49 7.51 -0.47 4.15
C ASP A 49 8.76 0.42 4.11
N HIS A 50 8.82 1.34 5.07
CA HIS A 50 9.88 2.35 5.13
C HIS A 50 11.25 1.76 5.53
N GLU A 51 11.32 0.53 6.06
CA GLU A 51 12.62 -0.12 6.33
C GLU A 51 13.39 -0.44 5.04
N TYR A 52 12.67 -0.60 3.91
CA TYR A 52 13.24 -1.03 2.62
C TYR A 52 13.21 0.06 1.55
N GLU A 53 12.79 1.28 1.90
CA GLU A 53 12.71 2.42 0.98
C GLU A 53 13.76 3.47 1.33
N ASP A 54 14.35 4.11 0.31
CA ASP A 54 15.24 5.25 0.51
C ASP A 54 14.51 6.32 1.34
N MET A 55 15.11 6.71 2.47
CA MET A 55 14.51 7.62 3.46
C MET A 55 14.01 8.95 2.88
N ASP A 56 14.54 9.38 1.73
CA ASP A 56 14.16 10.63 1.07
C ASP A 56 12.83 10.54 0.30
N ALA A 57 12.27 9.35 0.09
CA ALA A 57 11.04 9.16 -0.70
C ALA A 57 9.74 9.37 0.10
N PHE A 58 9.83 9.45 1.44
CA PHE A 58 8.68 9.36 2.35
C PHE A 58 8.70 10.37 3.51
N ASP A 59 9.30 11.54 3.31
CA ASP A 59 9.38 12.58 4.36
C ASP A 59 8.04 13.30 4.63
N GLU A 60 7.00 13.01 3.83
CA GLU A 60 5.65 13.57 3.99
C GLU A 60 4.68 12.55 4.61
N ASP A 61 3.95 12.99 5.64
CA ASP A 61 2.85 12.22 6.25
C ASP A 61 1.79 11.86 5.21
N MET A 62 1.48 10.58 5.09
CA MET A 62 0.50 10.09 4.12
C MET A 62 -0.93 10.23 4.66
N ASP A 63 -1.84 10.87 3.91
CA ASP A 63 -3.24 10.99 4.33
C ASP A 63 -4.00 9.67 4.13
N ALA A 64 -4.55 9.11 5.21
CA ALA A 64 -5.33 7.88 5.17
C ALA A 64 -6.57 7.91 4.26
N VAL A 65 -7.06 9.09 3.85
CA VAL A 65 -8.18 9.20 2.90
C VAL A 65 -7.91 8.48 1.59
N ILE A 66 -6.66 8.41 1.15
CA ILE A 66 -6.24 7.75 -0.10
C ILE A 66 -6.62 6.27 -0.17
N PHE A 67 -6.70 5.58 0.98
CA PHE A 67 -6.99 4.14 1.00
C PHE A 67 -8.44 3.83 0.63
N LYS A 68 -9.32 4.85 0.62
CA LYS A 68 -10.74 4.71 0.24
C LYS A 68 -10.92 4.47 -1.26
N ASP A 69 -9.96 4.91 -2.08
CA ASP A 69 -10.07 4.83 -3.53
C ASP A 69 -9.77 3.42 -4.07
N PHE A 70 -9.10 2.57 -3.28
CA PHE A 70 -8.73 1.21 -3.66
C PHE A 70 -9.83 0.19 -3.32
N SER A 71 -10.94 0.24 -4.05
CA SER A 71 -12.12 -0.61 -3.80
C SER A 71 -11.91 -2.11 -3.98
N ASN A 72 -10.88 -2.53 -4.72
CA ASN A 72 -10.51 -3.94 -4.93
C ASN A 72 -9.38 -4.41 -4.00
N LEU A 73 -8.97 -3.60 -3.03
CA LEU A 73 -7.85 -3.90 -2.16
C LEU A 73 -8.15 -5.12 -1.29
N ARG A 74 -7.25 -6.10 -1.32
CA ARG A 74 -7.35 -7.36 -0.57
C ARG A 74 -6.24 -7.48 0.49
N PHE A 75 -5.08 -6.90 0.23
CA PHE A 75 -3.92 -6.93 1.13
C PHE A 75 -3.43 -5.51 1.39
N LEU A 76 -3.32 -5.12 2.66
CA LEU A 76 -2.73 -3.86 3.08
C LEU A 76 -1.66 -4.11 4.13
N ILE A 77 -0.41 -3.76 3.82
CA ILE A 77 0.72 -3.82 4.73
C ILE A 77 1.33 -2.43 4.82
N ILE A 78 1.41 -1.87 6.03
CA ILE A 78 2.00 -0.56 6.30
C ILE A 78 2.97 -0.70 7.47
N LYS A 79 4.25 -0.46 7.22
CA LYS A 79 5.33 -0.62 8.21
C LYS A 79 6.20 0.63 8.24
N TYR A 80 6.32 1.22 9.44
CA TYR A 80 7.17 2.38 9.70
C TYR A 80 6.87 3.59 8.80
N VAL A 81 5.64 3.69 8.30
CA VAL A 81 5.16 4.83 7.51
C VAL A 81 4.22 5.65 8.39
N LYS A 82 4.47 6.96 8.47
CA LYS A 82 3.56 7.88 9.15
C LYS A 82 2.32 8.13 8.30
N VAL A 83 1.17 7.77 8.86
CA VAL A 83 -0.13 8.02 8.24
C VAL A 83 -0.93 8.95 9.15
N SER A 84 -1.58 9.96 8.58
CA SER A 84 -2.39 10.93 9.30
C SER A 84 -3.78 11.07 8.66
N GLY A 85 -4.60 12.01 9.13
CA GLY A 85 -5.92 12.28 8.56
C GLY A 85 -7.03 11.39 9.12
N SER A 86 -7.93 10.89 8.25
CA SER A 86 -9.12 10.15 8.68
C SER A 86 -9.38 8.87 7.88
N LEU A 87 -9.21 7.73 8.54
CA LEU A 87 -9.49 6.42 7.96
C LEU A 87 -10.92 5.95 8.27
N ASN A 88 -11.89 6.48 7.53
CA ASN A 88 -13.30 6.17 7.79
C ASN A 88 -13.75 4.87 7.10
N ARG A 89 -13.05 4.46 6.03
CA ARG A 89 -13.40 3.30 5.21
C ARG A 89 -12.15 2.68 4.60
N LEU A 90 -12.19 1.37 4.46
CA LEU A 90 -11.28 0.53 3.68
C LEU A 90 -12.11 -0.31 2.71
N SER A 91 -11.45 -0.96 1.76
CA SER A 91 -12.07 -1.93 0.86
C SER A 91 -12.85 -3.02 1.62
N ASN A 92 -14.05 -3.35 1.14
CA ASN A 92 -14.83 -4.50 1.65
C ASN A 92 -14.23 -5.85 1.19
N GLU A 93 -13.33 -5.83 0.21
CA GLU A 93 -12.60 -7.01 -0.26
C GLU A 93 -11.35 -7.30 0.56
N LEU A 94 -11.05 -6.48 1.58
CA LEU A 94 -9.86 -6.65 2.41
C LEU A 94 -9.88 -8.02 3.09
N ARG A 95 -8.79 -8.77 2.93
CA ARG A 95 -8.58 -10.11 3.51
C ARG A 95 -7.43 -10.14 4.52
N TYR A 96 -6.50 -9.20 4.42
CA TYR A 96 -5.34 -9.12 5.30
C TYR A 96 -4.94 -7.66 5.53
N ILE A 97 -4.67 -7.35 6.81
CA ILE A 97 -4.14 -6.06 7.24
C ILE A 97 -2.99 -6.28 8.22
N GLU A 98 -1.87 -5.61 7.97
CA GLU A 98 -0.74 -5.51 8.89
C GLU A 98 -0.32 -4.05 8.92
N TRP A 99 -0.44 -3.41 10.08
CA TRP A 99 -0.18 -1.97 10.20
C TRP A 99 0.60 -1.68 11.46
N SER A 100 1.90 -1.42 11.31
CA SER A 100 2.77 -1.03 12.42
C SER A 100 2.45 0.40 12.85
N GLU A 101 2.44 0.63 14.16
CA GLU A 101 2.22 1.98 14.73
C GLU A 101 0.91 2.63 14.26
N TYR A 102 -0.17 1.84 14.22
CA TYR A 102 -1.48 2.29 13.76
C TYR A 102 -1.90 3.61 14.47
N PRO A 103 -2.12 4.70 13.72
CA PRO A 103 -2.21 6.05 14.31
C PRO A 103 -3.62 6.41 14.78
N PHE A 104 -4.63 5.58 14.50
CA PHE A 104 -6.03 5.88 14.80
C PHE A 104 -6.53 5.14 16.03
N MET A 105 -7.47 5.77 16.75
CA MET A 105 -8.04 5.20 17.98
C MET A 105 -8.90 3.95 17.72
N TYR A 106 -9.49 3.85 16.52
CA TYR A 106 -10.40 2.77 16.15
C TYR A 106 -10.10 2.29 14.74
N LEU A 107 -10.33 0.99 14.52
CA LEU A 107 -10.36 0.43 13.18
C LEU A 107 -11.59 0.93 12.40
N PRO A 108 -11.51 1.04 11.06
CA PRO A 108 -12.64 1.47 10.23
C PRO A 108 -13.80 0.49 10.33
N SER A 109 -15.02 1.01 10.42
CA SER A 109 -16.22 0.18 10.56
C SER A 109 -16.47 -0.74 9.38
N SER A 110 -15.90 -0.45 8.20
CA SER A 110 -16.02 -1.31 7.00
C SER A 110 -15.30 -2.66 7.13
N LEU A 111 -14.53 -2.87 8.20
CA LEU A 111 -13.87 -4.16 8.48
C LEU A 111 -14.78 -5.16 9.22
N PHE A 112 -15.95 -4.73 9.69
CA PHE A 112 -16.93 -5.54 10.42
C PHE A 112 -18.25 -5.62 9.64
#